data_AF-A0A2N2KJ13-F1
#
_entry.id   AF-A0A2N2KJ13-F1
#
_cell.length_a   1.000
_cell.length_b   1.000
_cell.length_c   1.000
_cell.angle_alpha   90.00
_cell.angle_beta   90.00
_cell.angle_gamma   90.00
#
_symmetry.space_group_name_H-M   'P 1'
#
loop_
_entity.id
_entity.type
_entity.pdbx_description
1 polymer ?
#
loop_
_entity_poly.entity_id
_entity_poly.type
_entity_poly.pdbx_seq_one_letter_code
_entity_poly.pdbx_strand_id
1 'polypeptide(L)'
;MGSARDVVEECGVARFLFTDFPLGNPCGKPWDARMQGSIVDMALDLLEHAWAPRTTVQTPFQWLDEDWRKNFMRVDESNREALARAGEERRQLQARKTERGKGQS
;
A
#
# COMPACT_ATOMS: atom_id res chain seq x y z
N MET A 1 0.37 2.96 -9.05
CA MET A 1 1.62 2.84 -8.27
C MET A 1 1.27 2.54 -6.82
N GLY A 2 2.12 1.85 -6.07
CA GLY A 2 1.82 1.53 -4.67
C GLY A 2 3.01 0.94 -3.91
N SER A 3 2.89 0.90 -2.58
CA SER A 3 3.88 0.29 -1.68
C SER A 3 3.45 -1.04 -1.07
N ALA A 4 2.26 -1.53 -1.44
CA ALA A 4 1.78 -2.86 -1.06
C ALA A 4 1.80 -3.75 -2.29
N ARG A 5 2.78 -4.63 -2.41
CA ARG A 5 2.92 -5.54 -3.55
C ARG A 5 1.85 -6.64 -3.53
N ASP A 6 1.68 -7.28 -2.38
CA ASP A 6 0.87 -8.50 -2.24
C ASP A 6 -0.63 -8.27 -2.52
N VAL A 7 -1.18 -7.13 -2.12
CA VAL A 7 -2.59 -6.79 -2.36
C VAL A 7 -2.87 -6.52 -3.83
N VAL A 8 -1.88 -5.98 -4.54
CA VAL A 8 -2.08 -5.45 -5.88
C VAL A 8 -1.88 -6.53 -6.95
N GLU A 9 -1.00 -7.51 -6.70
CA GLU A 9 -0.83 -8.67 -7.59
C GLU A 9 -2.05 -9.61 -7.58
N GLU A 10 -2.69 -9.82 -6.42
CA GLU A 10 -3.95 -10.59 -6.28
C GLU A 10 -5.13 -9.95 -7.03
N CYS A 11 -5.23 -8.61 -7.05
CA CYS A 11 -6.28 -7.90 -7.78
C CYS A 11 -6.10 -7.86 -9.31
N GLY A 12 -4.99 -8.37 -9.85
CA GLY A 12 -4.79 -8.50 -11.29
C GLY A 12 -4.78 -7.17 -12.07
N VAL A 13 -4.28 -6.08 -11.47
CA VAL A 13 -4.22 -4.78 -12.15
C VAL A 13 -3.40 -4.84 -13.45
N ALA A 14 -3.86 -4.11 -14.46
CA ALA A 14 -3.27 -4.14 -15.79
C ALA A 14 -1.82 -3.62 -15.84
N ARG A 15 -1.45 -2.65 -14.99
CA ARG A 15 -0.12 -2.01 -14.95
C ARG A 15 0.15 -1.50 -13.53
N PHE A 16 1.25 -1.92 -12.91
CA PHE A 16 1.58 -1.54 -11.54
C PHE A 16 3.05 -1.14 -11.36
N LEU A 17 3.29 0.08 -10.87
CA LEU A 17 4.60 0.51 -10.40
C LEU A 17 4.69 0.29 -8.89
N PHE A 18 5.59 -0.57 -8.45
CA PHE A 18 5.86 -0.88 -7.06
C PHE A 18 7.02 -0.04 -6.51
N THR A 19 6.80 0.58 -5.37
CA THR A 19 7.85 1.30 -4.61
C THR A 19 7.96 0.66 -3.23
N ASP A 20 9.10 0.06 -2.93
CA ASP A 20 9.35 -0.72 -1.72
C ASP A 20 9.62 0.14 -0.47
N PHE A 21 8.64 0.98 -0.15
CA PHE A 21 8.65 2.00 0.90
C PHE A 21 7.56 1.72 1.95
N PRO A 22 7.58 2.38 3.11
CA PRO A 22 6.51 2.25 4.10
C PRO A 22 5.13 2.55 3.51
N LEU A 23 4.09 1.84 3.97
CA LEU A 23 2.71 2.12 3.57
C LEU A 23 2.37 3.60 3.73
N GLY A 24 1.78 4.18 2.69
CA GLY A 24 1.45 5.62 2.61
C GLY A 24 2.48 6.48 1.89
N ASN A 25 3.65 5.93 1.51
CA ASN A 25 4.70 6.65 0.78
C ASN A 25 4.99 6.07 -0.63
N PRO A 26 3.97 5.82 -1.48
CA PRO A 26 4.20 5.18 -2.79
C PRO A 26 4.95 6.06 -3.79
N CYS A 27 4.90 7.38 -3.59
CA CYS A 27 5.45 8.36 -4.52
C CYS A 27 6.86 8.84 -4.15
N GLY A 28 7.48 8.37 -3.07
CA GLY A 28 8.78 8.92 -2.68
C GLY A 28 8.96 9.11 -1.17
N LYS A 29 10.18 9.45 -0.76
CA LYS A 29 10.46 9.95 0.58
C LYS A 29 9.79 11.32 0.79
N PRO A 30 9.37 11.65 2.03
CA PRO A 30 8.95 13.00 2.37
C PRO A 30 10.02 14.02 1.96
N TRP A 31 9.59 15.14 1.36
CA TRP A 31 10.43 16.28 0.98
C TRP A 31 11.47 16.02 -0.12
N ASP A 32 11.52 14.82 -0.70
CA ASP A 32 12.39 14.51 -1.84
C ASP A 32 11.64 14.70 -3.17
N ALA A 33 11.50 15.95 -3.60
CA ALA A 33 10.78 16.30 -4.83
C ALA A 33 11.39 15.65 -6.09
N ARG A 34 12.70 15.38 -6.10
CA ARG A 34 13.38 14.74 -7.24
C ARG A 34 13.01 13.28 -7.36
N MET A 35 13.05 12.56 -6.24
CA MET A 35 12.57 11.18 -6.18
C MET A 35 11.10 11.09 -6.54
N GLN A 36 10.29 12.04 -6.03
CA GLN A 36 8.86 12.08 -6.31
C GLN A 36 8.56 12.28 -7.79
N GLY A 37 9.25 13.22 -8.46
CA GLY A 37 9.14 13.41 -9.90
C GLY A 37 9.50 12.13 -10.67
N SER A 38 10.66 11.53 -10.33
CA SER A 38 11.13 10.32 -11.02
C SER A 38 10.16 9.14 -10.90
N ILE A 39 9.52 8.96 -9.74
CA ILE A 39 8.54 7.89 -9.53
C ILE A 39 7.27 8.14 -10.35
N VAL A 40 6.82 9.40 -10.43
CA VAL A 40 5.66 9.77 -11.25
C VAL A 40 5.97 9.56 -12.74
N ASP A 41 7.14 9.97 -13.21
CA ASP A 41 7.55 9.80 -14.61
C ASP A 41 7.56 8.31 -15.00
N MET A 42 8.18 7.44 -14.19
CA MET A 42 8.18 5.99 -14.43
C MET A 42 6.76 5.40 -14.48
N ALA A 43 5.81 5.98 -13.76
CA ALA A 43 4.43 5.51 -13.75
C ALA A 43 3.69 5.90 -15.01
N LEU A 44 3.95 7.11 -15.51
CA LEU A 44 3.41 7.59 -16.77
C LEU A 44 4.04 6.81 -17.93
N ASP A 45 5.35 6.55 -17.88
CA ASP A 45 6.03 5.69 -18.85
C ASP A 45 5.43 4.29 -18.88
N LEU A 46 5.18 3.70 -17.70
CA LEU A 46 4.54 2.40 -17.60
C LEU A 46 3.12 2.42 -18.17
N LEU A 47 2.36 3.48 -17.91
CA LEU A 47 1.01 3.67 -18.44
C LEU A 47 1.01 3.75 -19.97
N GLU A 48 1.97 4.48 -20.54
CA GLU A 48 2.09 4.72 -21.97
C GLU A 48 2.62 3.49 -22.74
N HIS A 49 3.60 2.77 -22.17
CA HIS A 49 4.37 1.76 -22.91
C HIS A 49 4.06 0.31 -22.56
N ALA A 50 3.40 0.00 -21.43
CA ALA A 50 3.13 -1.40 -21.11
C ALA A 50 2.06 -1.98 -22.04
N TRP A 51 2.50 -2.78 -23.03
CA TRP A 51 1.62 -3.41 -24.01
C TRP A 51 0.92 -4.68 -23.50
N ALA A 52 1.41 -5.30 -22.43
CA ALA A 52 0.80 -6.47 -21.81
C ALA A 52 0.08 -6.12 -20.50
N PRO A 53 -1.14 -6.65 -20.26
CA PRO A 53 -1.77 -6.58 -18.95
C PRO A 53 -0.93 -7.32 -17.90
N ARG A 54 -1.07 -6.93 -16.63
CA ARG A 54 -0.35 -7.48 -15.45
C ARG A 54 1.16 -7.19 -15.46
N THR A 55 1.58 -6.08 -16.07
CA THR A 55 2.97 -5.65 -16.02
C THR A 55 3.26 -4.95 -14.70
N THR A 56 4.17 -5.51 -13.89
CA THR A 56 4.68 -4.90 -12.65
C THR A 56 6.12 -4.44 -12.86
N VAL A 57 6.39 -3.16 -12.57
CA VAL A 57 7.74 -2.59 -12.56
C VAL A 57 8.06 -2.11 -11.15
N GLN A 58 9.27 -2.41 -10.66
CA GLN A 58 9.74 -1.94 -9.37
C GLN A 58 10.67 -0.73 -9.57
N THR A 59 10.48 0.30 -8.75
CA THR A 59 11.36 1.48 -8.77
C THR A 59 12.74 1.15 -8.20
N PRO A 60 13.82 1.81 -8.67
CA PRO A 60 15.18 1.54 -8.18
C PRO A 60 15.48 2.19 -6.82
N PHE A 61 14.51 2.85 -6.19
CA PHE A 61 14.72 3.64 -4.99
C PHE A 61 14.64 2.79 -3.72
N GLN A 62 15.49 3.12 -2.75
CA GLN A 62 15.54 2.44 -1.45
C GLN A 62 15.18 3.40 -0.32
N TRP A 63 14.41 2.90 0.65
CA TRP A 63 14.24 3.59 1.92
C TRP A 63 15.57 3.55 2.69
N LEU A 64 15.88 4.60 3.46
CA LEU A 64 17.18 4.71 4.14
C LEU A 64 17.41 3.65 5.21
N ASP A 65 16.32 3.09 5.73
CA ASP A 65 16.31 2.18 6.87
C ASP A 65 15.26 1.08 6.64
N GLU A 66 15.47 -0.07 7.26
CA GLU A 66 14.62 -1.26 7.20
C GLU A 66 13.76 -1.40 8.47
N ASP A 67 13.97 -0.60 9.52
CA ASP A 67 13.26 -0.76 10.80
C ASP A 67 11.75 -0.52 10.67
N TRP A 68 11.32 0.21 9.65
CA TRP A 68 9.90 0.31 9.33
C TRP A 68 9.30 -1.06 9.01
N ARG A 69 10.02 -1.97 8.34
CA ARG A 69 9.54 -3.34 8.04
C ARG A 69 9.35 -4.16 9.30
N LYS A 70 10.21 -3.96 10.31
CA LYS A 70 10.09 -4.63 11.62
C LYS A 70 8.92 -4.12 12.44
N ASN A 71 8.48 -2.88 12.24
CA ASN A 71 7.32 -2.30 12.94
C ASN A 71 6.02 -2.50 12.16
N PHE A 72 6.13 -2.59 10.85
CA PHE A 72 5.05 -2.84 9.92
C PHE A 72 4.62 -4.31 10.00
N MET A 73 3.40 -4.57 10.47
CA MET A 73 2.83 -5.92 10.67
C MET A 73 3.51 -6.77 11.76
N ARG A 74 4.25 -6.17 12.71
CA ARG A 74 4.80 -6.94 13.84
C ARG A 74 3.68 -7.50 14.70
N VAL A 75 3.52 -8.81 14.70
CA VAL A 75 2.68 -9.54 15.64
C VAL A 75 3.59 -10.40 16.50
N ASP A 76 3.73 -10.01 17.75
CA ASP A 76 4.49 -10.75 18.75
C ASP A 76 3.61 -10.99 19.98
N GLU A 77 4.11 -11.78 20.94
CA GLU A 77 3.30 -12.16 22.10
C GLU A 77 2.89 -10.96 22.96
N SER A 78 3.62 -9.84 22.88
CA SER A 78 3.32 -8.61 23.63
C SER A 78 2.15 -7.80 23.06
N ASN A 79 1.78 -8.03 21.79
CA ASN A 79 0.76 -7.22 21.11
C ASN A 79 -0.40 -8.03 20.48
N ARG A 80 -0.31 -9.37 20.46
CA ARG A 80 -1.30 -10.27 19.87
C ARG A 80 -2.72 -10.03 20.39
N GLU A 81 -2.91 -9.94 21.70
CA GLU A 81 -4.23 -9.71 22.30
C GLU A 81 -4.79 -8.32 21.99
N ALA A 82 -3.94 -7.29 22.02
CA ALA A 82 -4.34 -5.93 21.71
C ALA A 82 -4.79 -5.79 20.25
N LEU A 83 -4.06 -6.43 19.33
CA LEU A 83 -4.40 -6.49 17.90
C LEU A 83 -5.70 -7.28 17.65
N ALA A 84 -5.93 -8.36 18.39
CA ALA A 84 -7.18 -9.13 18.30
C ALA A 84 -8.40 -8.28 18.72
N ARG A 85 -8.30 -7.56 19.84
CA ARG A 85 -9.33 -6.61 20.32
C ARG A 85 -9.58 -5.50 19.31
N ALA A 86 -8.52 -4.84 18.83
CA ALA A 86 -8.63 -3.80 17.80
C ALA A 86 -9.27 -4.32 16.49
N GLY A 87 -8.96 -5.57 16.11
CA GLY A 87 -9.57 -6.24 14.97
C GLY A 87 -11.08 -6.49 15.14
N GLU A 88 -11.51 -6.84 16.35
CA GLU A 88 -12.92 -7.02 16.70
C GLU A 88 -13.68 -5.69 16.70
N GLU A 89 -13.15 -4.67 17.36
CA GLU A 89 -13.71 -3.31 17.35
C GLU A 89 -13.88 -2.78 15.94
N ARG A 90 -12.87 -2.99 15.08
CA ARG A 90 -12.92 -2.60 13.67
C ARG A 90 -14.05 -3.33 12.93
N ARG A 91 -14.24 -4.63 13.13
CA ARG A 91 -15.35 -5.39 12.52
C ARG A 91 -16.71 -4.88 12.99
N GLN A 92 -16.86 -4.56 14.28
CA GLN A 92 -18.09 -3.98 14.81
C GLN A 92 -18.38 -2.59 14.21
N LEU A 93 -17.35 -1.75 14.06
CA LEU A 93 -17.47 -0.43 13.42
C LEU A 93 -17.86 -0.56 11.93
N GLN A 94 -17.29 -1.51 11.20
CA GLN A 94 -17.64 -1.77 9.80
C GLN A 94 -19.07 -2.29 9.65
N ALA A 95 -19.50 -3.19 10.53
CA ALA A 95 -20.89 -3.68 10.58
C ALA A 95 -21.87 -2.52 10.83
N ARG A 96 -21.61 -1.68 11.84
CA ARG A 96 -22.44 -0.50 12.14
C ARG A 96 -22.49 0.51 10.99
N LYS A 97 -21.36 0.76 10.31
CA LYS A 97 -21.34 1.63 9.12
C LYS A 97 -22.16 1.04 7.96
N THR A 98 -22.11 -0.26 7.78
CA THR A 98 -22.86 -0.98 6.73
C THR A 98 -24.36 -0.98 7.01
N GLU A 99 -24.76 -1.19 8.27
CA GLU A 99 -26.16 -1.10 8.71
C GLU A 99 -26.72 0.31 8.57
N ARG A 100 -25.94 1.33 8.96
CA ARG A 100 -26.33 2.74 8.85
C ARG A 100 -26.44 3.23 7.41
N GLY A 101 -25.65 2.67 6.49
CA GLY A 101 -25.76 2.93 5.05
C GLY A 101 -26.98 2.28 4.38
N LYS A 102 -27.50 1.17 4.94
CA LYS A 102 -28.71 0.49 4.44
C LYS A 102 -30.02 1.10 4.94
N GLY A 103 -30.00 1.87 6.02
CA GLY A 103 -31.18 2.55 6.59
C GLY A 103 -31.43 3.97 6.06
N GLN A 104 -30.63 4.46 5.10
CA GLN A 104 -30.76 5.78 4.48
C GLN A 104 -31.01 5.71 2.96
N SER A 105 -31.41 4.55 2.42
CA SER A 105 -31.90 4.39 1.03
C SER A 105 -33.35 3.95 1.01
#